data_AF-A0A223I0D3-F1
#
_entry.id   AF-A0A223I0D3-F1
#
_cell.length_a   1.000
_cell.length_b   1.000
_cell.length_c   1.000
_cell.angle_alpha   90.00
_cell.angle_beta   90.00
_cell.angle_gamma   90.00
#
_symmetry.space_group_name_H-M   'P 1'
#
loop_
_entity.id
_entity.type
_entity.pdbx_description
1 polymer ?
#
loop_
_entity_poly.entity_id
_entity_poly.type
_entity_poly.pdbx_seq_one_letter_code
_entity_poly.pdbx_strand_id
1 'polypeptide(L)'
;MQWVIVSIVSWIIFILLIDLKQIKYTIWAGLLAVISQLIIDNMAFHLKLYDFKNDIIEIFNSSLFFTFGAPFTIGTIFAQTYPKNRMLRFINIFASTALFFVLEYALKLSGVLEYIHWHYFYSITIDVLVLMSLGNFITIFKLAPWMRSEEEDNER
;
A
#
# COMPACT_ATOMS: atom_id res chain seq x y z
N MET A 1 17.78 -8.60 -6.75
CA MET A 1 17.91 -7.19 -7.23
C MET A 1 16.57 -6.54 -7.55
N GLN A 2 15.58 -7.31 -7.97
CA GLN A 2 14.24 -6.87 -8.37
C GLN A 2 13.52 -6.08 -7.27
N TRP A 3 13.67 -6.47 -6.00
CA TRP A 3 13.12 -5.72 -4.87
C TRP A 3 13.64 -4.28 -4.77
N VAL A 4 14.93 -4.07 -5.08
CA VAL A 4 15.52 -2.73 -5.13
C VAL A 4 14.94 -1.94 -6.30
N ILE A 5 14.73 -2.56 -7.45
CA ILE A 5 14.09 -1.92 -8.62
C ILE A 5 12.68 -1.46 -8.26
N VAL A 6 11.89 -2.33 -7.63
CA VAL A 6 10.52 -2.02 -7.17
C VAL A 6 10.54 -0.85 -6.20
N SER A 7 11.48 -0.84 -5.26
CA SER A 7 11.68 0.27 -4.33
C SER A 7 11.98 1.57 -5.06
N ILE A 8 12.97 1.57 -5.95
CA ILE A 8 13.37 2.76 -6.73
C ILE A 8 12.20 3.31 -7.55
N VAL A 9 11.48 2.45 -8.29
CA VAL A 9 10.33 2.86 -9.09
C VAL A 9 9.22 3.43 -8.22
N SER A 10 8.91 2.79 -7.08
CA SER A 10 7.90 3.27 -6.14
C SER A 10 8.25 4.64 -5.57
N TRP A 11 9.51 4.85 -5.20
CA TRP A 11 10.01 6.14 -4.70
C TRP A 11 10.03 7.23 -5.77
N ILE A 12 10.34 6.90 -7.03
CA ILE A 12 10.22 7.85 -8.15
C ILE A 12 8.77 8.31 -8.29
N ILE A 13 7.82 7.37 -8.35
CA ILE A 13 6.38 7.70 -8.44
C ILE A 13 5.95 8.54 -7.24
N PHE A 14 6.40 8.18 -6.04
CA PHE A 14 6.13 8.91 -4.81
C PHE A 14 6.58 10.37 -4.89
N ILE A 15 7.85 10.60 -5.22
CA ILE A 15 8.43 11.95 -5.28
C ILE A 15 7.74 12.81 -6.34
N LEU A 16 7.28 12.21 -7.45
CA LEU A 16 6.57 12.92 -8.51
C LEU A 16 5.14 13.35 -8.11
N LEU A 17 4.49 12.62 -7.21
CA LEU A 17 3.06 12.82 -6.89
C LEU A 17 2.82 13.43 -5.50
N ILE A 18 3.78 13.33 -4.58
CA ILE A 18 3.58 13.74 -3.19
C ILE A 18 3.53 15.26 -3.02
N ASP A 19 2.67 15.74 -2.12
CA ASP A 19 2.70 17.12 -1.63
C ASP A 19 3.34 17.12 -0.24
N LEU A 20 4.58 17.62 -0.16
CA LEU A 20 5.35 17.67 1.07
C LEU A 20 4.66 18.49 2.19
N LYS A 21 3.73 19.40 1.85
CA LYS A 21 2.97 20.16 2.87
C LYS A 21 2.03 19.27 3.68
N GLN A 22 1.55 18.19 3.08
CA GLN A 22 0.54 17.29 3.66
C GLN A 22 1.16 16.02 4.27
N ILE A 23 2.45 15.76 4.01
CA ILE A 23 3.12 14.50 4.38
C ILE A 23 3.06 14.19 5.88
N LYS A 24 3.10 15.21 6.74
CA LYS A 24 3.04 15.06 8.21
C LYS A 24 1.75 14.36 8.70
N TYR A 25 0.69 14.39 7.89
CA TYR A 25 -0.56 13.69 8.15
C TYR A 25 -0.65 12.37 7.37
N THR A 26 -0.27 12.37 6.10
CA THR A 26 -0.46 11.22 5.21
C THR A 26 0.57 10.11 5.41
N ILE A 27 1.72 10.40 6.03
CA ILE A 27 2.75 9.40 6.35
C ILE A 27 2.23 8.26 7.23
N TRP A 28 1.27 8.56 8.12
CA TRP A 28 0.66 7.57 8.99
C TRP A 28 -0.12 6.49 8.23
N ALA A 29 -0.72 6.84 7.09
CA ALA A 29 -1.37 5.86 6.23
C ALA A 29 -0.33 4.95 5.54
N GLY A 30 0.83 5.47 5.17
CA GLY A 30 1.95 4.66 4.65
C GLY A 30 2.45 3.65 5.69
N LEU A 31 2.60 4.09 6.94
CA LEU A 31 2.98 3.19 8.04
C LEU A 31 1.90 2.12 8.31
N LEU A 32 0.61 2.48 8.28
CA LEU A 32 -0.48 1.51 8.44
C LEU A 32 -0.53 0.51 7.29
N ALA A 33 -0.22 0.94 6.05
CA ALA A 33 -0.12 0.05 4.91
C ALA A 33 1.04 -0.94 5.08
N VAL A 34 2.22 -0.48 5.53
CA VAL A 34 3.36 -1.34 5.90
C VAL A 34 2.97 -2.37 6.94
N ILE A 35 2.34 -1.95 8.03
CA ILE A 35 1.92 -2.87 9.10
C ILE A 35 0.94 -3.91 8.56
N SER A 36 -0.04 -3.48 7.77
CA SER A 36 -1.05 -4.38 7.19
C SER A 36 -0.42 -5.40 6.25
N GLN A 37 0.47 -4.95 5.35
CA GLN A 37 1.19 -5.82 4.43
C GLN A 37 2.08 -6.82 5.19
N LEU A 38 2.86 -6.39 6.18
CA LEU A 38 3.71 -7.30 6.95
C LEU A 38 2.92 -8.36 7.70
N ILE A 39 1.76 -8.01 8.28
CA ILE A 39 0.89 -8.99 8.95
C ILE A 39 0.42 -10.05 7.95
N ILE A 40 -0.11 -9.62 6.81
CA ILE A 40 -0.68 -10.50 5.79
C ILE A 40 0.40 -11.39 5.18
N ASP A 41 1.53 -10.80 4.78
CA ASP A 41 2.65 -11.51 4.19
C ASP A 41 3.23 -12.55 5.14
N ASN A 42 3.43 -12.16 6.40
CA ASN A 42 3.97 -13.08 7.40
C ASN A 42 3.00 -14.24 7.68
N MET A 43 1.69 -13.97 7.73
CA MET A 43 0.67 -15.03 7.84
C MET A 43 0.69 -15.95 6.62
N ALA A 44 0.73 -15.39 5.41
CA ALA A 44 0.71 -16.16 4.17
C ALA A 44 1.97 -17.02 4.00
N PHE A 45 3.14 -16.50 4.39
CA PHE A 45 4.40 -17.22 4.42
C PHE A 45 4.33 -18.42 5.37
N HIS A 46 3.89 -18.22 6.62
CA HIS A 46 3.77 -19.31 7.60
C HIS A 46 2.75 -20.38 7.20
N LEU A 47 1.69 -20.00 6.49
CA LEU A 47 0.70 -20.91 5.93
C LEU A 47 1.15 -21.56 4.61
N LYS A 48 2.37 -21.27 4.13
CA LYS A 48 2.93 -21.77 2.86
C LYS A 48 2.02 -21.46 1.67
N LEU A 49 1.46 -20.26 1.63
CA LEU A 49 0.59 -19.83 0.54
C LEU A 49 1.41 -19.27 -0.63
N TYR A 50 2.42 -18.45 -0.33
CA TYR A 50 3.44 -17.99 -1.26
C TYR A 50 4.78 -17.81 -0.55
N ASP A 51 5.83 -17.67 -1.34
CA ASP A 51 7.21 -17.50 -0.89
C ASP A 51 7.90 -16.33 -1.62
N PHE A 52 8.84 -15.69 -0.94
CA PHE A 52 9.64 -14.60 -1.45
C PHE A 52 11.06 -15.09 -1.71
N LYS A 53 11.59 -14.79 -2.90
CA LYS A 53 12.92 -15.21 -3.33
C LYS A 53 13.84 -14.02 -3.54
N ASN A 54 15.13 -14.28 -3.35
CA ASN A 54 16.21 -13.33 -3.65
C ASN A 54 16.12 -12.01 -2.86
N ASP A 55 15.64 -12.09 -1.62
CA ASP A 55 15.67 -10.99 -0.69
C ASP A 55 17.09 -10.62 -0.30
N ILE A 56 17.34 -9.31 -0.23
CA ILE A 56 18.65 -8.76 0.17
C ILE A 56 18.62 -8.47 1.67
N ILE A 57 17.52 -7.87 2.13
CA ILE A 57 17.26 -7.56 3.54
C ILE A 57 15.80 -7.89 3.82
N GLU A 58 15.58 -8.76 4.79
CA GLU A 58 14.25 -9.27 5.17
C GLU A 58 13.73 -8.58 6.43
N ILE A 59 12.41 -8.41 6.49
CA ILE A 59 11.64 -7.97 7.64
C ILE A 59 10.33 -8.78 7.70
N PHE A 60 10.12 -9.54 8.78
CA PHE A 60 8.97 -10.45 8.93
C PHE A 60 8.71 -11.34 7.69
N ASN A 61 9.76 -11.97 7.15
CA ASN A 61 9.70 -12.83 5.97
C ASN A 61 9.25 -12.12 4.67
N SER A 62 9.37 -10.79 4.61
CA SER A 62 9.13 -9.99 3.40
C SER A 62 10.32 -9.07 3.13
N SER A 63 10.44 -8.58 1.90
CA SER A 63 11.54 -7.69 1.52
C SER A 63 11.39 -6.31 2.15
N LEU A 64 12.45 -5.81 2.82
CA LEU A 64 12.47 -4.44 3.34
C LEU A 64 12.28 -3.41 2.20
N PHE A 65 12.91 -3.67 1.05
CA PHE A 65 12.81 -2.81 -0.14
C PHE A 65 11.42 -2.80 -0.77
N PHE A 66 10.70 -3.93 -0.72
CA PHE A 66 9.29 -3.98 -1.10
C PHE A 66 8.47 -3.18 -0.10
N THR A 67 8.55 -3.53 1.19
CA THR A 67 7.76 -2.98 2.31
C THR A 67 7.81 -1.45 2.36
N PHE A 68 9.01 -0.86 2.39
CA PHE A 68 9.20 0.60 2.39
C PHE A 68 9.27 1.21 0.98
N GLY A 69 9.19 0.38 -0.05
CA GLY A 69 9.04 0.79 -1.44
C GLY A 69 7.57 0.97 -1.78
N ALA A 70 6.91 -0.11 -2.17
CA ALA A 70 5.54 -0.07 -2.69
C ALA A 70 4.49 0.23 -1.59
N PRO A 71 4.26 -0.62 -0.57
CA PRO A 71 3.20 -0.40 0.43
C PRO A 71 3.29 0.94 1.16
N PHE A 72 4.49 1.34 1.61
CA PHE A 72 4.68 2.61 2.29
C PHE A 72 4.30 3.80 1.40
N THR A 73 4.92 3.91 0.22
CA THR A 73 4.75 5.09 -0.65
C THR A 73 3.31 5.22 -1.15
N ILE A 74 2.71 4.10 -1.59
CA ILE A 74 1.34 4.13 -2.10
C ILE A 74 0.32 4.34 -0.99
N GLY A 75 0.55 3.83 0.23
CA GLY A 75 -0.33 4.10 1.37
C GLY A 75 -0.35 5.59 1.72
N THR A 76 0.80 6.26 1.66
CA THR A 76 0.89 7.71 1.86
C THR A 76 0.21 8.49 0.72
N ILE A 77 0.44 8.15 -0.55
CA ILE A 77 -0.24 8.79 -1.69
C ILE A 77 -1.75 8.58 -1.60
N PHE A 78 -2.19 7.36 -1.29
CA PHE A 78 -3.60 6.99 -1.19
C PHE A 78 -4.36 7.86 -0.19
N ALA A 79 -3.74 8.19 0.96
CA ALA A 79 -4.32 9.13 1.91
C ALA A 79 -4.38 10.56 1.38
N GLN A 80 -3.34 11.00 0.67
CA GLN A 80 -3.29 12.35 0.13
C GLN A 80 -4.32 12.57 -0.98
N THR A 81 -4.56 11.55 -1.81
CA THR A 81 -5.53 11.57 -2.90
C THR A 81 -6.90 11.04 -2.49
N TYR A 82 -7.14 10.80 -1.20
CA TYR A 82 -8.36 10.16 -0.73
C TYR A 82 -9.61 11.02 -1.03
N PRO A 83 -10.55 10.56 -1.87
CA PRO A 83 -11.62 11.42 -2.37
C PRO A 83 -12.65 11.84 -1.31
N LYS A 84 -13.16 13.06 -1.40
CA LYS A 84 -14.29 13.51 -0.56
C LYS A 84 -15.57 12.73 -0.85
N ASN A 85 -15.87 12.50 -2.14
CA ASN A 85 -17.05 11.76 -2.59
C ASN A 85 -16.93 10.26 -2.31
N ARG A 86 -17.95 9.67 -1.68
CA ARG A 86 -17.97 8.24 -1.29
C ARG A 86 -17.84 7.27 -2.47
N MET A 87 -18.48 7.56 -3.61
CA MET A 87 -18.38 6.72 -4.81
C MET A 87 -16.98 6.76 -5.41
N LEU A 88 -16.35 7.93 -5.41
CA LEU A 88 -14.95 8.05 -5.84
C LEU A 88 -14.00 7.31 -4.91
N ARG A 89 -14.30 7.18 -3.60
CA ARG A 89 -13.49 6.35 -2.69
C ARG A 89 -13.52 4.87 -3.09
N PHE A 90 -14.71 4.34 -3.43
CA PHE A 90 -14.82 2.97 -3.93
C PHE A 90 -14.06 2.77 -5.24
N ILE A 91 -14.19 3.70 -6.19
CA ILE A 91 -13.43 3.65 -7.45
C ILE A 91 -11.93 3.70 -7.18
N ASN A 92 -11.48 4.56 -6.25
CA ASN A 92 -10.08 4.67 -5.86
C ASN A 92 -9.54 3.35 -5.27
N ILE A 93 -10.32 2.66 -4.43
CA ILE A 93 -9.95 1.35 -3.90
C ILE A 93 -9.72 0.35 -5.03
N PHE A 94 -10.68 0.19 -5.94
CA PHE A 94 -10.52 -0.77 -7.05
C PHE A 94 -9.41 -0.39 -8.02
N ALA A 95 -9.22 0.91 -8.29
CA ALA A 95 -8.11 1.39 -9.10
C ALA A 95 -6.75 1.07 -8.46
N SER A 96 -6.61 1.32 -7.15
CA SER A 96 -5.40 0.99 -6.41
C SER A 96 -5.18 -0.52 -6.32
N THR A 97 -6.21 -1.33 -6.09
CA THR A 97 -6.12 -2.80 -6.15
C THR A 97 -5.64 -3.26 -7.53
N ALA A 98 -6.17 -2.72 -8.61
CA ALA A 98 -5.74 -3.10 -9.96
C ALA A 98 -4.26 -2.78 -10.19
N LEU A 99 -3.76 -1.63 -9.71
CA LEU A 99 -2.35 -1.28 -9.79
C LEU A 99 -1.46 -2.22 -8.96
N PHE A 100 -1.88 -2.57 -7.75
CA PHE A 100 -1.18 -3.55 -6.91
C PHE A 100 -1.13 -4.93 -7.56
N PHE A 101 -2.25 -5.36 -8.14
CA PHE A 101 -2.33 -6.62 -8.85
C PHE A 101 -1.37 -6.66 -10.06
N VAL A 102 -1.24 -5.56 -10.80
CA VAL A 102 -0.26 -5.45 -11.89
C VAL A 102 1.16 -5.55 -11.36
N LEU A 103 1.48 -4.90 -10.24
CA LEU A 103 2.79 -5.02 -9.60
C LEU A 103 3.07 -6.46 -9.15
N GLU A 104 2.13 -7.09 -8.46
CA GLU A 104 2.27 -8.47 -7.99
C GLU A 104 2.46 -9.46 -9.15
N TYR A 105 1.69 -9.28 -10.23
CA TYR A 105 1.84 -10.07 -11.44
C TYR A 105 3.24 -9.90 -12.05
N ALA A 106 3.77 -8.67 -12.09
CA ALA A 106 5.14 -8.41 -12.55
C ALA A 106 6.20 -9.06 -11.63
N LEU A 107 6.01 -9.04 -10.31
CA LEU A 107 6.89 -9.70 -9.35
C LEU A 107 6.92 -11.21 -9.58
N LYS A 108 5.74 -11.82 -9.79
CA LYS A 108 5.62 -13.24 -10.12
C LYS A 108 6.33 -13.58 -11.42
N LEU A 109 6.13 -12.80 -12.49
CA LEU A 109 6.84 -13.00 -13.76
C LEU A 109 8.36 -12.90 -13.62
N SER A 110 8.84 -12.04 -12.72
CA SER A 110 10.28 -11.89 -12.44
C SER A 110 10.87 -13.02 -11.57
N GLY A 111 10.03 -13.93 -11.07
CA GLY A 111 10.43 -15.10 -10.28
C GLY A 111 10.79 -14.81 -8.82
N VAL A 112 10.59 -13.57 -8.34
CA VAL A 112 10.85 -13.21 -6.93
C VAL A 112 9.67 -13.47 -6.00
N LEU A 113 8.47 -13.65 -6.57
CA LEU A 113 7.27 -14.06 -5.85
C LEU A 113 6.79 -15.39 -6.43
N GLU A 114 6.69 -16.43 -5.59
CA GLU A 114 6.22 -17.75 -5.99
C GLU A 114 4.94 -18.13 -5.25
N TYR A 115 3.89 -18.49 -5.98
CA TYR A 115 2.68 -19.04 -5.38
C TYR A 115 2.81 -20.54 -5.18
N ILE A 116 2.51 -21.01 -3.96
CA ILE A 116 2.51 -22.43 -3.61
C ILE A 116 1.07 -22.95 -3.57
N HIS A 117 0.26 -22.40 -2.67
CA HIS A 117 -1.16 -22.73 -2.49
C HIS A 117 -2.08 -21.50 -2.62
N TRP A 118 -1.56 -20.44 -3.25
CA TRP A 118 -2.25 -19.18 -3.42
C TRP A 118 -2.85 -19.03 -4.81
N HIS A 119 -4.07 -18.50 -4.86
CA HIS A 119 -4.76 -18.15 -6.09
C HIS A 119 -4.79 -16.62 -6.24
N TYR A 120 -4.63 -16.13 -7.47
CA TYR A 120 -4.52 -14.69 -7.76
C TYR A 120 -5.75 -13.86 -7.31
N PHE A 121 -6.95 -14.48 -7.26
CA PHE A 121 -8.15 -13.84 -6.73
C PHE A 121 -8.08 -13.54 -5.22
N TYR A 122 -7.26 -14.28 -4.47
CA TYR A 122 -7.07 -14.02 -3.04
C TYR A 122 -6.32 -12.71 -2.82
N SER A 123 -5.32 -12.40 -3.65
CA SER A 123 -4.62 -11.10 -3.61
C SER A 123 -5.59 -9.95 -3.85
N ILE A 124 -6.41 -10.03 -4.91
CA ILE A 124 -7.40 -8.99 -5.22
C ILE A 124 -8.35 -8.78 -4.02
N THR A 125 -8.83 -9.87 -3.42
CA THR A 125 -9.75 -9.80 -2.27
C THR A 125 -9.08 -9.14 -1.08
N ILE A 126 -7.84 -9.51 -0.78
CA ILE A 126 -7.09 -8.97 0.34
C ILE A 126 -6.74 -7.50 0.12
N ASP A 127 -6.29 -7.12 -1.07
CA ASP A 127 -5.99 -5.72 -1.41
C ASP A 127 -7.22 -4.84 -1.22
N VAL A 128 -8.40 -5.28 -1.67
CA VAL A 128 -9.66 -4.56 -1.44
C VAL A 128 -9.91 -4.39 0.06
N LEU A 129 -9.79 -5.46 0.85
CA LEU A 129 -10.03 -5.41 2.30
C LEU A 129 -9.02 -4.51 3.03
N VAL A 130 -7.76 -4.56 2.65
CA VAL A 130 -6.69 -3.71 3.20
C VAL A 130 -6.96 -2.25 2.85
N LEU A 131 -7.24 -1.93 1.59
CA LEU A 131 -7.50 -0.56 1.15
C LEU A 131 -8.82 0.01 1.72
N MET A 132 -9.86 -0.81 1.87
CA MET A 132 -11.07 -0.43 2.60
C MET A 132 -10.76 -0.11 4.06
N SER A 133 -9.98 -0.96 4.73
CA SER A 133 -9.58 -0.76 6.12
C SER A 133 -8.73 0.51 6.26
N LEU A 134 -7.78 0.73 5.36
CA LEU A 134 -6.97 1.93 5.31
C LEU A 134 -7.82 3.18 5.07
N GLY A 135 -8.78 3.12 4.15
CA GLY A 135 -9.74 4.20 3.90
C GLY A 135 -10.60 4.55 5.13
N ASN A 136 -10.97 3.55 5.93
CA ASN A 136 -11.64 3.76 7.21
C ASN A 136 -10.70 4.45 8.21
N PHE A 137 -9.46 4.00 8.35
CA PHE A 137 -8.47 4.66 9.23
C PHE A 137 -8.20 6.11 8.82
N ILE A 138 -8.06 6.38 7.52
CA ILE A 138 -7.92 7.74 6.99
C ILE A 138 -9.11 8.61 7.40
N THR A 139 -10.33 8.06 7.38
CA THR A 139 -11.54 8.79 7.76
C THR A 139 -11.63 9.02 9.26
N ILE A 140 -11.33 8.00 10.08
CA ILE A 140 -11.39 8.08 11.56
C ILE A 140 -10.36 9.09 12.08
N PHE A 141 -9.12 9.01 11.60
CA PHE A 141 -8.02 9.86 12.06
C PHE A 141 -7.85 11.14 11.24
N LYS A 142 -8.77 11.41 10.31
CA LYS A 142 -8.76 12.59 9.42
C LYS A 142 -7.40 12.79 8.75
N LEU A 143 -6.84 11.74 8.15
CA LEU A 143 -5.48 11.80 7.56
C LEU A 143 -5.45 12.46 6.18
N ALA A 144 -6.61 12.63 5.54
CA ALA A 144 -6.70 13.24 4.21
C ALA A 144 -6.68 14.79 4.30
N PRO A 145 -6.00 15.48 3.36
CA PRO A 145 -5.84 16.94 3.41
C PRO A 145 -7.16 17.72 3.55
N TRP A 146 -8.19 17.34 2.80
CA TRP A 146 -9.48 18.06 2.82
C TRP A 146 -10.25 17.90 4.14
N MET A 147 -9.99 16.83 4.90
CA MET A 147 -10.62 16.65 6.22
C MET A 147 -9.96 17.57 7.27
N ARG A 148 -8.70 17.93 7.07
CA ARG A 148 -7.96 18.85 7.94
C ARG A 148 -8.30 20.29 7.65
N SER A 149 -8.43 20.67 6.38
CA SER A 149 -8.88 22.02 6.03
C SER A 149 -10.27 22.32 6.60
N GLU A 150 -11.20 21.36 6.54
CA GLU A 150 -12.54 21.52 7.12
C GLU A 150 -12.53 21.62 8.66
N GLU A 151 -11.55 21.00 9.33
CA GLU A 151 -11.39 21.09 10.78
C GLU A 151 -10.85 22.47 11.19
N GLU A 152 -9.82 22.95 10.49
CA GLU A 152 -9.26 24.29 10.71
C GLU A 152 -10.26 25.41 10.40
N ASP A 153 -11.13 25.24 9.41
CA ASP A 153 -12.18 26.20 9.07
C ASP A 153 -13.32 26.24 10.11
N ASN A 154 -13.59 25.13 10.80
CA ASN A 154 -14.61 25.08 11.86
C ASN A 154 -14.13 25.66 13.20
N GLU A 155 -12.82 25.77 13.40
CA GLU A 155 -12.20 26.34 14.61
C GLU A 155 -11.95 27.87 14.52
N ARG A 156 -12.21 28.48 13.36
CA ARG A 156 -12.08 29.93 13.10
C ARG A 156 -13.42 30.64 13.18
#